data_AF-A0A8H3BAD0-F1
#
_entry.id   AF-A0A8H3BAD0-F1
#
_cell.length_a   1.000
_cell.length_b   1.000
_cell.length_c   1.000
_cell.angle_alpha   90.00
_cell.angle_beta   90.00
_cell.angle_gamma   90.00
#
_symmetry.space_group_name_H-M   'P 1'
#
loop_
_entity.id
_entity.type
_entity.pdbx_description
1 polymer ?
#
loop_
_entity_poly.entity_id
_entity_poly.type
_entity_poly.pdbx_seq_one_letter_code
_entity_poly.pdbx_strand_id
1 'polypeptide(L)'
;MSDHPRRAIPPHEPRVNNLIAKSRREHALHSRSQHHGSIPTTFFSTLALGDQLRVYPRSRVAGPPPPRSWAYPTSTVARSDVSSGAAPDTQWRAHAMRWVFLHLDQPGLIPHSILHVDDGQSGPAALAIPTLREMCVRALISSIQASNTETRSTIHEGVLDPDLPAHLRRFIVRYSSIYFPLSWLALAQLWGIEYGEQGADGEVILVGPDAGGSTLAGSAIKSILAPSQESDTQSGDDEDSLDWDTEEYPSAPPLKAFICITYPITKYLTSFPPTITHLALIAIPLDRDVTPRIVISRLSNGLRLLEALDLSCNPWLVTDAINSVDWSTRWLRLRFAAFINCRNLKDIENVANVINGKRNWERTIHIDWA
;
A
#
# COMPACT_ATOMS: atom_id res chain seq x y z
N MET A 1 36.66 58.00 37.10
CA MET A 1 35.72 58.14 35.97
C MET A 1 36.51 57.81 34.72
N SER A 2 36.35 56.59 34.22
CA SER A 2 37.22 56.00 33.20
C SER A 2 36.37 55.68 31.98
N ASP A 3 36.43 56.52 30.96
CA ASP A 3 35.72 56.32 29.70
C ASP A 3 36.36 55.16 28.93
N HIS A 4 35.59 54.09 28.74
CA HIS A 4 35.96 53.00 27.84
C HIS A 4 35.38 53.29 26.44
N PRO A 5 36.22 53.27 25.38
CA PRO A 5 35.77 53.51 24.03
C PRO A 5 34.91 52.33 23.56
N ARG A 6 33.67 52.63 23.13
CA ARG A 6 32.76 51.65 22.52
C ARG A 6 33.40 51.10 21.24
N ARG A 7 33.69 49.80 21.22
CA ARG A 7 34.10 49.08 20.00
C ARG A 7 32.91 49.04 19.03
N ALA A 8 33.12 49.52 17.81
CA ALA A 8 32.17 49.40 16.72
C ALA A 8 31.96 47.92 16.36
N ILE A 9 30.69 47.51 16.31
CA ILE A 9 30.27 46.18 15.85
C ILE A 9 30.46 46.18 14.33
N PRO A 10 31.23 45.23 13.75
CA PRO A 10 31.39 45.14 12.31
C PRO A 10 30.04 44.81 11.65
N PRO A 11 29.74 45.38 10.47
CA PRO A 11 28.51 45.09 9.77
C PRO A 11 28.47 43.59 9.45
N HIS A 12 27.47 42.89 9.98
CA HIS A 12 27.20 41.52 9.62
C HIS A 12 26.93 41.46 8.12
N GLU A 13 27.89 40.95 7.35
CA GLU A 13 27.70 40.60 5.95
C GLU A 13 26.46 39.71 5.80
N PRO A 14 25.63 39.94 4.78
CA PRO A 14 24.37 39.23 4.59
C PRO A 14 24.64 37.80 4.11
N ARG A 15 25.06 36.92 5.04
CA ARG A 15 25.26 35.48 4.82
C ARG A 15 23.99 34.81 4.28
N VAL A 16 22.82 35.34 4.61
CA VAL A 16 21.53 34.85 4.12
C VAL A 16 21.39 35.05 2.61
N ASN A 17 21.84 36.19 2.07
CA ASN A 17 21.77 36.45 0.63
C ASN A 17 22.72 35.51 -0.15
N ASN A 18 23.87 35.17 0.41
CA ASN A 18 24.79 34.20 -0.17
C ASN A 18 24.23 32.76 -0.13
N LEU A 19 23.53 32.38 0.93
CA LEU A 19 22.85 31.09 1.04
C LEU A 19 21.70 30.96 0.04
N ILE A 20 20.86 31.99 -0.10
CA ILE A 20 19.76 32.01 -1.08
C ILE A 20 20.32 31.98 -2.51
N ALA A 21 21.38 32.73 -2.80
CA ALA A 21 22.04 32.70 -4.10
C ALA A 21 22.63 31.32 -4.43
N LYS A 22 23.22 30.65 -3.43
CA LYS A 22 23.79 29.29 -3.59
C LYS A 22 22.69 28.25 -3.82
N SER A 23 21.61 28.31 -3.05
CA SER A 23 20.45 27.42 -3.21
C SER A 23 19.78 27.58 -4.59
N ARG A 24 19.56 28.82 -5.05
CA ARG A 24 19.01 29.09 -6.39
C ARG A 24 19.93 28.59 -7.52
N ARG A 25 21.25 28.70 -7.33
CA ARG A 25 22.23 28.19 -8.29
C ARG A 25 22.22 26.66 -8.37
N GLU A 26 22.11 25.96 -7.23
CA GLU A 26 22.02 24.50 -7.19
C GLU A 26 20.72 23.99 -7.82
N HIS A 27 19.59 24.66 -7.56
CA HIS A 27 18.31 24.32 -8.19
C HIS A 27 18.34 24.52 -9.72
N ALA A 28 18.99 25.59 -10.20
CA ALA A 28 19.16 25.84 -11.63
C ALA A 28 20.07 24.79 -12.31
N LEU A 29 21.09 24.28 -11.60
CA LEU A 29 21.94 23.20 -12.09
C LEU A 29 21.19 21.87 -12.19
N HIS A 30 20.33 21.54 -11.21
CA HIS A 30 19.48 20.35 -11.26
C HIS A 30 18.43 20.41 -12.37
N SER A 31 17.78 21.57 -12.59
CA SER A 31 16.84 21.74 -13.69
C SER A 31 17.52 21.62 -15.07
N ARG A 32 18.77 22.08 -15.19
CA ARG A 32 19.55 21.96 -16.43
C ARG A 32 20.04 20.53 -16.69
N SER A 33 20.32 19.77 -15.63
CA SER A 33 20.62 18.33 -15.71
C SER A 33 19.41 17.50 -16.18
N GLN A 34 18.18 17.94 -15.90
CA GLN A 34 16.97 17.24 -16.33
C GLN A 34 16.55 17.57 -17.77
N HIS A 35 17.00 18.69 -18.33
CA HIS A 35 16.67 19.10 -19.72
C HIS A 35 17.70 18.68 -20.76
N HIS A 36 18.87 18.19 -20.36
CA HIS A 36 19.69 17.38 -21.25
C HIS A 36 19.14 15.95 -21.27
N GLY A 37 18.00 15.80 -21.95
CA GLY A 37 17.54 14.52 -22.46
C GLY A 37 18.70 13.86 -23.19
N SER A 38 19.08 12.70 -22.68
CA SER A 38 20.03 11.80 -23.30
C SER A 38 19.63 11.56 -24.76
N ILE A 39 20.38 12.17 -25.68
CA ILE A 39 20.38 11.77 -27.08
C ILE A 39 20.75 10.28 -27.09
N PRO A 40 19.97 9.40 -27.73
CA PRO A 40 20.28 7.99 -27.76
C PRO A 40 21.58 7.81 -28.53
N THR A 41 22.67 7.53 -27.81
CA THR A 41 23.95 7.21 -28.42
C THR A 41 23.89 5.75 -28.81
N THR A 42 23.31 5.49 -29.98
CA THR A 42 23.31 4.20 -30.67
C THR A 42 24.71 3.90 -31.21
N PHE A 43 25.66 3.54 -30.35
CA PHE A 43 26.91 2.90 -30.77
C PHE A 43 27.41 1.91 -29.73
N PHE A 44 26.63 0.86 -29.50
CA PHE A 44 27.21 -0.48 -29.31
C PHE A 44 26.37 -1.44 -30.15
N SER A 45 26.96 -1.85 -31.28
CA SER A 45 26.53 -3.03 -32.02
C SER A 45 26.75 -4.25 -31.14
N THR A 46 25.77 -4.60 -30.32
CA THR A 46 25.57 -6.00 -29.93
C THR A 46 25.23 -6.75 -31.21
N LEU A 47 26.21 -7.51 -31.68
CA LEU A 47 26.04 -8.54 -32.68
C LEU A 47 24.73 -9.29 -32.42
N ALA A 48 23.94 -9.41 -33.48
CA ALA A 48 22.75 -10.24 -33.54
C ALA A 48 23.08 -11.66 -33.03
N LEU A 49 22.65 -11.95 -31.81
CA LEU A 49 22.55 -13.31 -31.26
C LEU A 49 21.16 -13.49 -30.62
N GLY A 50 20.14 -12.96 -31.29
CA GLY A 50 18.79 -12.83 -30.74
C GLY A 50 17.73 -13.73 -31.35
N ASP A 51 18.06 -14.62 -32.30
CA ASP A 51 17.02 -15.37 -33.03
C ASP A 51 17.32 -16.85 -33.30
N GLN A 52 18.21 -17.46 -32.51
CA GLN A 52 18.44 -18.92 -32.54
C GLN A 52 18.64 -19.56 -31.17
N LEU A 53 17.96 -19.07 -30.12
CA LEU A 53 17.67 -19.94 -28.98
C LEU A 53 16.49 -20.85 -29.35
N ARG A 54 16.73 -21.73 -30.33
CA ARG A 54 16.04 -23.02 -30.37
C ARG A 54 16.26 -23.62 -28.99
N VAL A 55 15.17 -23.85 -28.28
CA VAL A 55 15.10 -24.78 -27.16
C VAL A 55 15.66 -26.11 -27.70
N TYR A 56 16.96 -26.33 -27.53
CA TYR A 56 17.53 -27.63 -27.80
C TYR A 56 16.84 -28.58 -26.83
N PRO A 57 16.22 -29.69 -27.30
CA PRO A 57 15.84 -30.75 -26.39
C PRO A 57 17.09 -31.11 -25.61
N ARG A 58 16.98 -31.21 -24.27
CA ARG A 58 18.07 -31.50 -23.33
C ARG A 58 18.87 -32.72 -23.80
N SER A 59 19.80 -32.51 -24.72
CA SER A 59 20.78 -33.50 -25.12
C SER A 59 21.76 -33.55 -23.96
N ARG A 60 22.09 -34.78 -23.56
CA ARG A 60 22.89 -35.11 -22.39
C ARG A 60 24.13 -34.22 -22.35
N VAL A 61 24.13 -33.24 -21.44
CA VAL A 61 25.33 -32.47 -21.13
C VAL A 61 26.36 -33.46 -20.63
N ALA A 62 27.52 -33.52 -21.29
CA ALA A 62 28.60 -34.39 -20.88
C ALA A 62 29.12 -33.92 -19.51
N GLY A 63 28.93 -34.75 -18.50
CA GLY A 63 29.34 -34.48 -17.13
C GLY A 63 28.53 -35.32 -16.15
N PRO A 64 29.06 -35.60 -14.95
CA PRO A 64 28.25 -36.19 -13.89
C PRO A 64 27.05 -35.26 -13.62
N PRO A 65 25.85 -35.80 -13.39
CA PRO A 65 24.71 -34.98 -12.99
C PRO A 65 25.11 -34.16 -11.75
N PRO A 66 24.67 -32.89 -11.64
CA PRO A 66 24.97 -32.09 -10.47
C PRO A 66 24.52 -32.85 -9.20
N PRO A 67 25.27 -32.74 -8.09
CA PRO A 67 24.93 -33.42 -6.84
C PRO A 67 23.46 -33.17 -6.47
N ARG A 68 22.78 -34.16 -5.90
CA ARG A 68 21.37 -33.98 -5.44
C ARG A 68 21.22 -32.84 -4.43
N SER A 69 22.28 -32.45 -3.73
CA SER A 69 22.32 -31.28 -2.86
C SER A 69 22.31 -29.94 -3.61
N TRP A 70 22.63 -29.94 -4.91
CA TRP A 70 22.58 -28.79 -5.81
C TRP A 70 21.38 -28.82 -6.75
N ALA A 71 20.76 -30.00 -6.91
CA ALA A 71 19.45 -30.12 -7.50
C ALA A 71 18.44 -29.51 -6.53
N TYR A 72 18.08 -28.24 -6.78
CA TYR A 72 17.04 -27.57 -6.01
C TYR A 72 15.78 -28.45 -6.00
N PRO A 73 15.09 -28.56 -4.85
CA PRO A 73 13.78 -29.18 -4.84
C PRO A 73 12.97 -28.48 -5.93
N THR A 74 12.53 -29.23 -6.94
CA THR A 74 11.53 -28.76 -7.89
C THR A 74 10.37 -28.34 -7.02
N SER A 75 10.21 -27.03 -6.84
CA SER A 75 9.11 -26.43 -6.13
C SER A 75 7.87 -26.80 -6.92
N THR A 76 7.30 -27.97 -6.62
CA THR A 76 5.89 -28.23 -6.86
C THR A 76 5.20 -27.23 -5.97
N VAL A 77 4.96 -26.03 -6.51
CA VAL A 77 4.23 -24.97 -5.85
C VAL A 77 2.88 -25.58 -5.50
N ALA A 78 2.76 -26.04 -4.26
CA ALA A 78 1.51 -26.54 -3.73
C ALA A 78 0.55 -25.37 -3.89
N ARG A 79 -0.50 -25.58 -4.69
CA ARG A 79 -1.52 -24.58 -4.93
C ARG A 79 -2.01 -24.11 -3.57
N SER A 80 -1.73 -22.86 -3.25
CA SER A 80 -2.20 -22.18 -2.06
C SER A 80 -3.69 -21.91 -2.26
N ASP A 81 -4.51 -22.96 -2.09
CA ASP A 81 -5.95 -22.82 -2.06
C ASP A 81 -6.30 -22.12 -0.75
N VAL A 82 -6.53 -20.80 -0.85
CA VAL A 82 -7.07 -19.94 0.21
C VAL A 82 -8.36 -20.54 0.81
N SER A 83 -9.06 -21.39 0.05
CA SER A 83 -10.23 -22.14 0.52
C SER A 83 -9.95 -23.16 1.64
N SER A 84 -8.69 -23.50 1.92
CA SER A 84 -8.33 -24.46 2.98
C SER A 84 -8.37 -23.86 4.39
N GLY A 85 -8.61 -22.55 4.53
CA GLY A 85 -8.58 -21.86 5.82
C GLY A 85 -7.15 -21.66 6.37
N ALA A 86 -6.12 -22.07 5.63
CA ALA A 86 -4.74 -21.72 5.93
C ALA A 86 -4.54 -20.21 5.74
N ALA A 87 -3.73 -19.61 6.61
CA ALA A 87 -3.33 -18.22 6.44
C ALA A 87 -2.62 -18.07 5.08
N PRO A 88 -2.95 -17.04 4.29
CA PRO A 88 -2.31 -16.84 3.00
C PRO A 88 -0.80 -16.73 3.19
N ASP A 89 -0.01 -17.31 2.29
CA ASP A 89 1.44 -17.19 2.35
C ASP A 89 1.92 -15.79 1.88
N THR A 90 3.20 -15.50 2.10
CA THR A 90 3.83 -14.22 1.74
C THR A 90 3.79 -13.94 0.24
N GLN A 91 4.00 -14.96 -0.59
CA GLN A 91 4.04 -14.80 -2.05
C GLN A 91 2.65 -14.46 -2.58
N TRP A 92 1.63 -15.15 -2.06
CA TRP A 92 0.24 -14.88 -2.36
C TRP A 92 -0.13 -13.45 -1.95
N ARG A 93 0.23 -13.00 -0.74
CA ARG A 93 -0.06 -11.62 -0.29
C ARG A 93 0.62 -10.57 -1.16
N ALA A 94 1.88 -10.79 -1.51
CA ALA A 94 2.62 -9.91 -2.42
C ALA A 94 1.91 -9.79 -3.77
N HIS A 95 1.50 -10.91 -4.38
CA HIS A 95 0.76 -10.87 -5.63
C HIS A 95 -0.63 -10.23 -5.47
N ALA A 96 -1.37 -10.58 -4.42
CA ALA A 96 -2.69 -10.05 -4.15
C ALA A 96 -2.69 -8.52 -4.05
N MET A 97 -1.72 -7.94 -3.33
CA MET A 97 -1.61 -6.48 -3.14
C MET A 97 -0.98 -5.74 -4.31
N ARG A 98 -0.36 -6.44 -5.25
CA ARG A 98 0.48 -5.83 -6.28
C ARG A 98 -0.25 -4.75 -7.05
N TRP A 99 -1.47 -5.05 -7.48
CA TRP A 99 -2.23 -4.15 -8.34
C TRP A 99 -2.63 -2.87 -7.65
N VAL A 100 -3.18 -2.95 -6.44
CA VAL A 100 -3.51 -1.74 -5.68
C VAL A 100 -2.27 -0.91 -5.39
N PHE A 101 -1.14 -1.52 -5.02
CA PHE A 101 0.09 -0.77 -4.72
C PHE A 101 0.69 -0.06 -5.94
N LEU A 102 0.60 -0.65 -7.13
CA LEU A 102 1.07 -0.01 -8.37
C LEU A 102 0.31 1.27 -8.72
N HIS A 103 -0.90 1.46 -8.18
CA HIS A 103 -1.73 2.63 -8.44
C HIS A 103 -1.67 3.67 -7.31
N LEU A 104 -1.06 3.36 -6.15
CA LEU A 104 -0.91 4.34 -5.07
C LEU A 104 0.04 5.48 -5.46
N ASP A 105 -0.21 6.69 -4.95
CA ASP A 105 0.52 7.93 -5.26
C ASP A 105 2.04 7.91 -4.95
N GLN A 106 2.54 6.87 -4.30
CA GLN A 106 3.93 6.77 -3.84
C GLN A 106 4.58 5.42 -4.24
N PRO A 107 5.04 5.30 -5.50
CA PRO A 107 5.68 4.07 -5.98
C PRO A 107 7.00 3.76 -5.26
N GLY A 108 7.71 4.78 -4.76
CA GLY A 108 8.94 4.61 -3.98
C GLY A 108 8.75 3.99 -2.59
N LEU A 109 7.51 3.75 -2.16
CA LEU A 109 7.17 3.03 -0.94
C LEU A 109 6.60 1.63 -1.22
N ILE A 110 6.66 1.15 -2.45
CA ILE A 110 6.26 -0.22 -2.79
C ILE A 110 7.38 -1.19 -2.37
N PRO A 111 7.09 -2.23 -1.56
CA PRO A 111 8.06 -3.28 -1.25
C PRO A 111 8.57 -3.98 -2.52
N HIS A 112 9.86 -4.31 -2.57
CA HIS A 112 10.50 -4.86 -3.77
C HIS A 112 9.91 -6.21 -4.19
N SER A 113 9.39 -6.98 -3.23
CA SER A 113 8.67 -8.23 -3.51
C SER A 113 7.50 -8.08 -4.46
N ILE A 114 6.89 -6.90 -4.55
CA ILE A 114 5.74 -6.64 -5.41
C ILE A 114 6.14 -6.37 -6.86
N LEU A 115 7.34 -5.84 -7.09
CA LEU A 115 7.81 -5.50 -8.42
C LEU A 115 8.23 -6.75 -9.22
N HIS A 116 8.64 -7.82 -8.54
CA HIS A 116 9.21 -9.02 -9.16
C HIS A 116 8.25 -10.22 -9.27
N VAL A 117 6.95 -10.01 -9.05
CA VAL A 117 5.97 -11.10 -9.03
C VAL A 117 5.75 -11.75 -10.41
N ASP A 118 5.99 -11.01 -11.50
CA ASP A 118 5.49 -11.37 -12.83
C ASP A 118 6.44 -12.07 -13.76
N ASP A 119 7.71 -12.28 -13.38
CA ASP A 119 8.68 -12.58 -14.42
C ASP A 119 8.55 -13.96 -15.04
N GLY A 120 7.61 -14.82 -14.60
CA GLY A 120 7.27 -16.13 -15.22
C GLY A 120 8.45 -17.11 -15.34
N GLN A 121 9.65 -16.62 -15.07
CA GLN A 121 10.90 -17.29 -15.01
C GLN A 121 10.89 -17.97 -13.66
N SER A 122 10.46 -19.21 -13.70
CA SER A 122 10.75 -20.25 -12.71
C SER A 122 12.27 -20.51 -12.62
N GLY A 123 13.11 -19.49 -12.82
CA GLY A 123 14.48 -19.50 -12.40
C GLY A 123 14.53 -19.50 -10.87
N PRO A 124 15.61 -20.03 -10.26
CA PRO A 124 15.76 -20.02 -8.81
C PRO A 124 15.55 -18.59 -8.35
N ALA A 125 14.46 -18.37 -7.59
CA ALA A 125 13.96 -17.07 -7.14
C ALA A 125 15.12 -16.08 -7.13
N ALA A 126 15.23 -15.25 -8.18
CA ALA A 126 16.36 -14.35 -8.34
C ALA A 126 16.45 -13.65 -7.00
N LEU A 127 17.54 -13.91 -6.26
CA LEU A 127 17.69 -13.54 -4.86
C LEU A 127 17.67 -12.02 -4.83
N ALA A 128 16.46 -11.46 -4.82
CA ALA A 128 16.23 -10.05 -4.89
C ALA A 128 16.78 -9.54 -3.57
N ILE A 129 17.96 -8.94 -3.66
CA ILE A 129 18.65 -8.42 -2.50
C ILE A 129 17.70 -7.38 -1.91
N PRO A 130 17.23 -7.57 -0.66
CA PRO A 130 16.34 -6.62 -0.05
C PRO A 130 17.01 -5.25 -0.06
N THR A 131 16.23 -4.20 -0.25
CA THR A 131 16.80 -2.86 -0.12
C THR A 131 17.29 -2.61 1.30
N LEU A 132 18.19 -1.63 1.47
CA LEU A 132 18.60 -1.19 2.80
C LEU A 132 17.38 -0.87 3.69
N ARG A 133 16.36 -0.21 3.14
CA ARG A 133 15.13 0.11 3.87
C ARG A 133 14.41 -1.15 4.35
N GLU A 134 14.27 -2.17 3.50
CA GLU A 134 13.68 -3.45 3.89
C GLU A 134 14.52 -4.18 4.92
N MET A 135 15.85 -4.16 4.80
CA MET A 135 16.74 -4.74 5.81
C MET A 135 16.59 -4.04 7.17
N CYS A 136 16.51 -2.70 7.19
CA CYS A 136 16.28 -1.93 8.41
C CYS A 136 14.92 -2.30 9.04
N VAL A 137 13.85 -2.37 8.24
CA VAL A 137 12.53 -2.76 8.72
C VAL A 137 12.52 -4.20 9.24
N ARG A 138 13.17 -5.14 8.55
CA ARG A 138 13.34 -6.52 9.05
C ARG A 138 14.03 -6.54 10.41
N ALA A 139 15.11 -5.77 10.58
CA ALA A 139 15.82 -5.69 11.85
C ALA A 139 14.92 -5.12 12.96
N LEU A 140 14.16 -4.05 12.66
CA LEU A 140 13.20 -3.44 13.59
C LEU A 140 12.07 -4.40 13.99
N ILE A 141 11.48 -5.15 13.06
CA ILE A 141 10.44 -6.11 13.43
C ILE A 141 11.01 -7.35 14.14
N SER A 142 12.21 -7.79 13.77
CA SER A 142 12.82 -8.97 14.42
C SER A 142 13.02 -8.73 15.92
N SER A 143 13.33 -7.50 16.33
CA SER A 143 13.40 -7.15 17.76
C SER A 143 12.03 -7.17 18.44
N ILE A 144 10.97 -6.73 17.75
CA ILE A 144 9.59 -6.77 18.24
C ILE A 144 9.09 -8.22 18.41
N GLN A 145 9.41 -9.10 17.46
CA GLN A 145 8.97 -10.50 17.51
C GLN A 145 9.71 -11.31 18.60
N ALA A 146 10.99 -11.02 18.83
CA ALA A 146 11.79 -11.70 19.85
C ALA A 146 11.29 -11.47 21.28
N SER A 147 10.61 -10.35 21.56
CA SER A 147 10.04 -10.05 22.88
C SER A 147 8.71 -10.75 23.19
N ASN A 148 8.11 -11.47 22.24
CA ASN A 148 6.76 -12.03 22.39
C ASN A 148 6.67 -13.39 23.08
N THR A 149 7.77 -13.92 23.63
CA THR A 149 7.75 -15.18 24.38
C THR A 149 7.22 -14.98 25.81
N GLU A 150 5.96 -15.37 26.01
CA GLU A 150 5.30 -15.85 27.24
C GLU A 150 4.67 -14.89 28.26
N THR A 151 4.95 -13.59 28.28
CA THR A 151 4.23 -12.67 29.19
C THR A 151 3.76 -11.44 28.45
N ARG A 152 2.45 -11.39 28.14
CA ARG A 152 1.68 -10.23 27.62
C ARG A 152 2.57 -9.16 27.00
N SER A 153 3.01 -9.43 25.78
CA SER A 153 3.83 -8.54 24.97
C SER A 153 3.02 -7.31 24.56
N THR A 154 2.95 -6.32 25.44
CA THR A 154 2.97 -4.95 24.95
C THR A 154 4.29 -4.82 24.19
N ILE A 155 4.20 -4.60 22.88
CA ILE A 155 5.33 -4.09 22.10
C ILE A 155 5.87 -2.96 22.96
N HIS A 156 7.13 -3.06 23.40
CA HIS A 156 7.75 -2.03 24.22
C HIS A 156 7.41 -0.68 23.57
N GLU A 157 6.65 0.16 24.28
CA GLU A 157 5.99 1.37 23.74
C GLU A 157 6.96 2.29 22.98
N GLY A 158 8.27 2.15 23.18
CA GLY A 158 9.30 2.94 22.48
C GLY A 158 9.83 2.40 21.16
N VAL A 159 9.51 1.18 20.69
CA VAL A 159 10.10 0.67 19.42
C VAL A 159 9.36 1.21 18.19
N LEU A 160 8.04 1.35 18.30
CA LEU A 160 7.19 1.95 17.26
C LEU A 160 6.74 3.33 17.74
N ASP A 161 7.73 4.16 18.04
CA ASP A 161 7.55 5.53 18.52
C ASP A 161 6.65 6.32 17.53
N PRO A 162 5.61 7.03 18.01
CA PRO A 162 4.85 7.97 17.16
C PRO A 162 5.73 8.98 16.42
N ASP A 163 6.93 9.28 16.93
CA ASP A 163 7.91 10.18 16.30
C ASP A 163 8.48 9.64 14.98
N LEU A 164 8.15 8.40 14.61
CA LEU A 164 8.58 7.83 13.35
C LEU A 164 7.97 8.63 12.17
N PRO A 165 8.79 9.08 11.20
CA PRO A 165 8.27 9.83 10.06
C PRO A 165 7.15 9.07 9.34
N ALA A 166 6.08 9.78 8.97
CA ALA A 166 4.88 9.19 8.38
C ALA A 166 5.15 8.26 7.18
N HIS A 167 6.08 8.64 6.30
CA HIS A 167 6.48 7.82 5.15
C HIS A 167 7.13 6.48 5.56
N LEU A 168 7.84 6.44 6.69
CA LEU A 168 8.43 5.22 7.24
C LEU A 168 7.38 4.35 7.93
N ARG A 169 6.45 4.95 8.70
CA ARG A 169 5.29 4.24 9.27
C ARG A 169 4.50 3.55 8.17
N ARG A 170 4.16 4.27 7.10
CA ARG A 170 3.49 3.72 5.91
C ARG A 170 4.28 2.58 5.28
N PHE A 171 5.59 2.74 5.08
CA PHE A 171 6.42 1.68 4.52
C PHE A 171 6.46 0.43 5.40
N ILE A 172 6.57 0.58 6.72
CA ILE A 172 6.50 -0.54 7.67
C ILE A 172 5.16 -1.25 7.55
N VAL A 173 4.05 -0.52 7.52
CA VAL A 173 2.70 -1.11 7.37
C VAL A 173 2.59 -1.90 6.05
N ARG A 174 3.00 -1.32 4.91
CA ARG A 174 3.00 -1.99 3.59
C ARG A 174 3.93 -3.20 3.53
N TYR A 175 5.09 -3.11 4.17
CA TYR A 175 6.04 -4.22 4.19
C TYR A 175 5.51 -5.37 5.06
N SER A 176 5.07 -5.05 6.27
CA SER A 176 4.57 -6.03 7.24
C SER A 176 3.32 -6.74 6.74
N SER A 177 2.42 -6.02 6.05
CA SER A 177 1.20 -6.61 5.47
C SER A 177 1.50 -7.77 4.51
N ILE A 178 2.68 -7.79 3.87
CA ILE A 178 3.11 -8.87 2.97
C ILE A 178 3.83 -9.98 3.74
N TYR A 179 4.79 -9.65 4.60
CA TYR A 179 5.69 -10.64 5.18
C TYR A 179 5.24 -11.19 6.54
N PHE A 180 4.66 -10.35 7.38
CA PHE A 180 4.22 -10.69 8.74
C PHE A 180 3.10 -9.73 9.15
N PRO A 181 1.84 -10.01 8.80
CA PRO A 181 0.71 -9.17 9.16
C PRO A 181 0.73 -8.79 10.65
N LEU A 182 0.64 -7.49 10.92
CA LEU A 182 0.70 -6.95 12.28
C LEU A 182 -0.66 -7.12 12.99
N SER A 183 -0.61 -7.26 14.31
CA SER A 183 -1.81 -7.24 15.14
C SER A 183 -2.42 -5.85 15.18
N TRP A 184 -3.71 -5.75 15.54
CA TRP A 184 -4.38 -4.47 15.71
C TRP A 184 -3.61 -3.48 16.60
N LEU A 185 -3.06 -3.93 17.73
CA LEU A 185 -2.34 -3.07 18.66
C LEU A 185 -1.13 -2.39 17.99
N ALA A 186 -0.34 -3.16 17.25
CA ALA A 186 0.82 -2.66 16.51
C ALA A 186 0.42 -1.69 15.38
N LEU A 187 -0.68 -2.01 14.69
CA LEU A 187 -1.24 -1.14 13.65
C LEU A 187 -1.74 0.18 14.23
N ALA A 188 -2.46 0.14 15.35
CA ALA A 188 -2.99 1.34 16.00
C ALA A 188 -1.89 2.31 16.42
N GLN A 189 -0.77 1.80 16.96
CA GLN A 189 0.43 2.59 17.27
C GLN A 189 1.05 3.20 16.01
N LEU A 190 1.30 2.38 14.97
CA LEU A 190 1.86 2.87 13.70
C LEU A 190 0.96 3.87 12.97
N TRP A 191 -0.34 3.75 13.13
CA TRP A 191 -1.34 4.66 12.57
C TRP A 191 -1.58 5.89 13.41
N GLY A 192 -0.97 5.99 14.59
CA GLY A 192 -1.16 7.10 15.50
C GLY A 192 -2.62 7.28 15.94
N ILE A 193 -3.43 6.21 15.97
CA ILE A 193 -4.87 6.32 16.32
C ILE A 193 -5.03 6.93 17.71
N GLU A 194 -4.17 6.53 18.66
CA GLU A 194 -4.17 7.05 20.03
C GLU A 194 -3.90 8.57 20.09
N TYR A 195 -3.29 9.12 19.04
CA TYR A 195 -2.98 10.54 18.87
C TYR A 195 -3.92 11.25 17.90
N GLY A 196 -5.06 10.63 17.54
CA GLY A 196 -6.07 11.22 16.66
C GLY A 196 -5.77 11.14 15.17
N GLU A 197 -4.71 10.44 14.76
CA GLU A 197 -4.41 10.23 13.34
C GLU A 197 -5.33 9.19 12.68
N GLN A 198 -5.62 9.39 11.39
CA GLN A 198 -6.46 8.51 10.58
C GLN A 198 -5.61 7.60 9.67
N GLY A 199 -4.96 6.62 10.26
CA GLY A 199 -4.10 5.68 9.52
C GLY A 199 -2.69 6.22 9.29
N ALA A 200 -1.86 5.47 8.57
CA ALA A 200 -0.50 5.89 8.21
C ALA A 200 -0.55 6.93 7.07
N ASP A 201 -0.82 8.19 7.43
CA ASP A 201 -0.93 9.32 6.49
C ASP A 201 -2.06 9.08 5.46
N GLY A 202 -3.26 8.74 5.94
CA GLY A 202 -4.42 8.48 5.09
C GLY A 202 -4.39 7.14 4.34
N GLU A 203 -3.60 6.17 4.82
CA GLU A 203 -3.57 4.80 4.30
C GLU A 203 -3.81 3.77 5.42
N VAL A 204 -4.72 2.83 5.18
CA VAL A 204 -5.06 1.74 6.10
C VAL A 204 -4.94 0.41 5.38
N ILE A 205 -4.17 -0.51 5.96
CA ILE A 205 -4.01 -1.89 5.47
C ILE A 205 -4.34 -2.88 6.58
N LEU A 206 -5.39 -3.67 6.38
CA LEU A 206 -5.83 -4.74 7.29
C LEU A 206 -5.58 -6.10 6.63
N VAL A 207 -4.86 -7.00 7.30
CA VAL A 207 -4.54 -8.33 6.77
C VAL A 207 -4.82 -9.41 7.80
N GLY A 208 -5.77 -10.29 7.47
CA GLY A 208 -6.13 -11.44 8.28
C GLY A 208 -7.07 -11.09 9.44
N PRO A 209 -7.61 -12.10 10.14
CA PRO A 209 -8.60 -11.92 11.20
C PRO A 209 -8.03 -11.17 12.42
N ASP A 210 -6.75 -11.35 12.73
CA ASP A 210 -6.09 -10.75 13.89
C ASP A 210 -5.85 -9.25 13.74
N ALA A 211 -5.95 -8.71 12.52
CA ALA A 211 -5.77 -7.29 12.24
C ALA A 211 -6.86 -6.42 12.87
N GLY A 212 -8.04 -6.96 13.20
CA GLY A 212 -9.10 -6.23 13.90
C GLY A 212 -9.21 -6.50 15.40
N GLY A 213 -8.34 -7.36 15.95
CA GLY A 213 -8.43 -7.85 17.32
C GLY A 213 -9.59 -8.84 17.53
N SER A 214 -9.35 -9.91 18.28
CA SER A 214 -10.38 -10.92 18.60
C SER A 214 -11.56 -10.37 19.42
N THR A 215 -11.42 -9.18 20.02
CA THR A 215 -12.35 -8.59 21.00
C THR A 215 -12.56 -7.09 20.82
N LEU A 216 -11.72 -6.38 20.06
CA LEU A 216 -11.85 -4.94 19.85
C LEU A 216 -12.81 -4.65 18.69
N ALA A 217 -14.08 -4.70 19.07
CA ALA A 217 -15.19 -3.86 18.66
C ALA A 217 -15.02 -3.08 17.34
N GLY A 218 -16.00 -3.27 16.46
CA GLY A 218 -16.26 -2.39 15.32
C GLY A 218 -16.25 -0.89 15.56
N SER A 219 -16.22 -0.43 16.81
CA SER A 219 -16.01 0.97 17.18
C SER A 219 -14.66 1.50 16.71
N ALA A 220 -13.59 0.71 16.75
CA ALA A 220 -12.25 1.19 16.41
C ALA A 220 -12.03 1.31 14.90
N ILE A 221 -12.56 0.35 14.13
CA ILE A 221 -12.63 0.49 12.67
C ILE A 221 -13.57 1.63 12.30
N LYS A 222 -14.69 1.78 13.01
CA LYS A 222 -15.60 2.89 12.79
C LYS A 222 -14.95 4.24 13.11
N SER A 223 -14.08 4.36 14.11
CA SER A 223 -13.38 5.61 14.40
C SER A 223 -12.35 5.97 13.34
N ILE A 224 -11.69 4.97 12.72
CA ILE A 224 -10.82 5.21 11.56
C ILE A 224 -11.63 5.66 10.34
N LEU A 225 -12.76 4.99 10.07
CA LEU A 225 -13.53 5.21 8.85
C LEU A 225 -14.47 6.42 8.93
N ALA A 226 -14.95 6.72 10.12
CA ALA A 226 -15.80 7.84 10.46
C ALA A 226 -15.19 8.50 11.69
N PRO A 227 -14.09 9.28 11.52
CA PRO A 227 -13.55 10.08 12.62
C PRO A 227 -14.72 10.86 13.22
N SER A 228 -14.90 10.73 14.53
CA SER A 228 -15.85 11.58 15.23
C SER A 228 -15.46 13.00 14.88
N GLN A 229 -16.29 13.68 14.09
CA GLN A 229 -16.33 15.13 14.16
C GLN A 229 -16.73 15.38 15.60
N GLU A 230 -15.75 15.57 16.48
CA GLU A 230 -15.99 16.22 17.76
C GLU A 230 -16.71 17.49 17.36
N SER A 231 -18.01 17.46 17.61
CA SER A 231 -18.87 18.56 17.31
C SER A 231 -18.30 19.74 18.07
N ASP A 232 -18.04 20.82 17.35
CA ASP A 232 -17.87 22.20 17.83
C ASP A 232 -19.01 22.69 18.75
N THR A 233 -19.78 21.79 19.36
CA THR A 233 -20.56 22.01 20.56
C THR A 233 -19.65 22.17 21.79
N GLN A 234 -18.64 23.04 21.69
CA GLN A 234 -18.19 23.79 22.86
C GLN A 234 -19.18 24.96 23.01
N SER A 235 -20.41 24.60 23.39
CA SER A 235 -21.41 25.55 23.84
C SER A 235 -21.04 26.00 25.24
N GLY A 236 -20.55 27.23 25.37
CA GLY A 236 -20.56 27.95 26.64
C GLY A 236 -19.32 28.78 26.92
N ASP A 237 -19.33 30.01 26.41
CA ASP A 237 -19.12 31.21 27.25
C ASP A 237 -17.78 31.41 27.98
N ASP A 238 -16.66 31.04 27.37
CA ASP A 238 -15.36 31.60 27.77
C ASP A 238 -14.89 32.62 26.72
N GLU A 239 -15.33 33.88 26.92
CA GLU A 239 -14.79 35.05 26.24
C GLU A 239 -13.28 35.22 26.55
N ASP A 240 -12.52 35.61 25.54
CA ASP A 240 -11.24 36.33 25.64
C ASP A 240 -9.95 35.58 26.02
N SER A 241 -9.59 34.54 25.26
CA SER A 241 -8.16 34.32 24.95
C SER A 241 -7.97 33.86 23.49
N LEU A 242 -7.99 34.81 22.56
CA LEU A 242 -7.45 34.60 21.20
C LEU A 242 -5.93 34.44 21.29
N ASP A 243 -5.49 33.23 21.60
CA ASP A 243 -4.09 32.84 21.56
C ASP A 243 -3.71 32.53 20.10
N TRP A 244 -3.38 33.58 19.35
CA TRP A 244 -3.01 33.54 17.93
C TRP A 244 -1.76 32.70 17.62
N ASP A 245 -1.06 32.23 18.66
CA ASP A 245 0.11 31.35 18.57
C ASP A 245 -0.21 29.87 18.83
N THR A 246 -1.49 29.50 18.97
CA THR A 246 -1.86 28.08 18.97
C THR A 246 -1.65 27.56 17.55
N GLU A 247 -0.49 26.96 17.29
CA GLU A 247 -0.21 26.25 16.04
C GLU A 247 -1.40 25.34 15.76
N GLU A 248 -2.20 25.71 14.76
CA GLU A 248 -3.36 24.95 14.32
C GLU A 248 -2.81 23.59 13.88
N TYR A 249 -2.87 22.61 14.78
CA TYR A 249 -2.33 21.28 14.55
C TYR A 249 -2.90 20.81 13.21
N PRO A 250 -2.04 20.51 12.21
CA PRO A 250 -2.52 20.18 10.89
C PRO A 250 -3.45 18.98 11.03
N SER A 251 -4.73 19.20 10.74
CA SER A 251 -5.76 18.16 10.78
C SER A 251 -5.24 16.92 10.06
N ALA A 252 -5.38 15.75 10.71
CA ALA A 252 -4.87 14.50 10.17
C ALA A 252 -5.30 14.33 8.70
N PRO A 253 -4.40 13.88 7.81
CA PRO A 253 -4.72 13.75 6.40
C PRO A 253 -5.90 12.79 6.21
N PRO A 254 -6.87 13.13 5.35
CA PRO A 254 -8.06 12.30 5.17
C PRO A 254 -7.69 10.92 4.64
N LEU A 255 -8.44 9.89 5.03
CA LEU A 255 -8.26 8.53 4.55
C LEU A 255 -8.49 8.45 3.02
N LYS A 256 -7.43 8.14 2.27
CA LYS A 256 -7.41 8.03 0.80
C LYS A 256 -7.35 6.58 0.33
N ALA A 257 -6.60 5.73 1.02
CA ALA A 257 -6.37 4.35 0.61
C ALA A 257 -6.81 3.36 1.70
N PHE A 258 -7.67 2.42 1.34
CA PHE A 258 -8.12 1.34 2.21
C PHE A 258 -7.90 -0.02 1.55
N ILE A 259 -7.10 -0.85 2.18
CA ILE A 259 -6.72 -2.18 1.68
C ILE A 259 -7.06 -3.18 2.76
N CYS A 260 -7.87 -4.17 2.41
CA CYS A 260 -8.37 -5.17 3.33
C CYS A 260 -8.21 -6.54 2.69
N ILE A 261 -7.57 -7.46 3.42
CA ILE A 261 -7.27 -8.80 2.93
C ILE A 261 -7.72 -9.83 3.96
N THR A 262 -8.55 -10.78 3.56
CA THR A 262 -9.00 -11.90 4.41
C THR A 262 -9.60 -11.45 5.75
N TYR A 263 -10.17 -10.24 5.82
CA TYR A 263 -10.77 -9.66 7.03
C TYR A 263 -12.26 -9.34 6.80
N PRO A 264 -13.18 -9.70 7.72
CA PRO A 264 -14.64 -9.53 7.54
C PRO A 264 -15.10 -8.07 7.67
N ILE A 265 -14.81 -7.23 6.67
CA ILE A 265 -15.14 -5.79 6.68
C ILE A 265 -16.58 -5.46 6.23
N THR A 266 -17.38 -6.44 5.83
CA THR A 266 -18.70 -6.27 5.19
C THR A 266 -19.69 -5.40 5.96
N LYS A 267 -19.61 -5.40 7.30
CA LYS A 267 -20.47 -4.60 8.18
C LYS A 267 -20.17 -3.09 8.12
N TYR A 268 -18.95 -2.72 7.72
CA TYR A 268 -18.46 -1.34 7.75
C TYR A 268 -18.41 -0.67 6.38
N LEU A 269 -18.87 -1.35 5.32
CA LEU A 269 -18.84 -0.81 3.95
C LEU A 269 -19.60 0.51 3.80
N THR A 270 -20.65 0.74 4.60
CA THR A 270 -21.40 2.00 4.61
C THR A 270 -20.72 3.11 5.41
N SER A 271 -19.71 2.76 6.21
CA SER A 271 -18.97 3.70 7.04
C SER A 271 -17.72 4.23 6.35
N PHE A 272 -17.40 3.75 5.14
CA PHE A 272 -16.24 4.25 4.43
C PHE A 272 -16.35 5.75 4.15
N PRO A 273 -15.29 6.53 4.42
CA PRO A 273 -15.31 7.95 4.17
C PRO A 273 -15.32 8.21 2.66
N PRO A 274 -16.00 9.28 2.20
CA PRO A 274 -16.09 9.60 0.78
C PRO A 274 -14.76 10.03 0.16
N THR A 275 -13.72 10.24 0.99
CA THR A 275 -12.36 10.61 0.61
C THR A 275 -11.54 9.46 0.04
N ILE A 276 -12.01 8.21 0.16
CA ILE A 276 -11.30 7.05 -0.40
C ILE A 276 -11.21 7.17 -1.93
N THR A 277 -9.98 7.14 -2.44
CA THR A 277 -9.63 7.07 -3.85
C THR A 277 -9.12 5.68 -4.25
N HIS A 278 -8.56 4.91 -3.32
CA HIS A 278 -8.03 3.57 -3.58
C HIS A 278 -8.67 2.57 -2.62
N LEU A 279 -9.41 1.60 -3.17
CA LEU A 279 -10.05 0.55 -2.40
C LEU A 279 -9.60 -0.82 -2.90
N ALA A 280 -9.06 -1.64 -2.00
CA ALA A 280 -8.83 -3.05 -2.25
C ALA A 280 -9.51 -3.89 -1.17
N LEU A 281 -10.41 -4.76 -1.61
CA LEU A 281 -11.12 -5.73 -0.78
C LEU A 281 -10.78 -7.11 -1.34
N ILE A 282 -9.75 -7.76 -0.82
CA ILE A 282 -9.19 -8.98 -1.42
C ILE A 282 -9.50 -10.19 -0.55
N ALA A 283 -10.08 -11.24 -1.14
CA ALA A 283 -10.45 -12.47 -0.43
C ALA A 283 -11.25 -12.21 0.85
N ILE A 284 -12.20 -11.28 0.80
CA ILE A 284 -13.02 -10.90 1.94
C ILE A 284 -14.09 -11.97 2.20
N PRO A 285 -14.19 -12.51 3.42
CA PRO A 285 -15.31 -13.36 3.78
C PRO A 285 -16.61 -12.52 3.85
N LEU A 286 -17.68 -13.01 3.22
CA LEU A 286 -19.01 -12.41 3.38
C LEU A 286 -19.68 -12.88 4.68
N ASP A 287 -20.33 -11.96 5.37
CA ASP A 287 -21.33 -12.29 6.38
C ASP A 287 -22.53 -13.01 5.74
N ARG A 288 -23.17 -13.92 6.49
CA ARG A 288 -24.31 -14.72 6.00
C ARG A 288 -25.49 -13.89 5.49
N ASP A 289 -25.67 -12.69 6.04
CA ASP A 289 -26.81 -11.82 5.73
C ASP A 289 -26.51 -10.80 4.63
N VAL A 290 -25.28 -10.80 4.09
CA VAL A 290 -24.84 -9.81 3.11
C VAL A 290 -24.71 -10.46 1.74
N THR A 291 -25.49 -9.98 0.78
CA THR A 291 -25.40 -10.45 -0.60
C THR A 291 -24.33 -9.68 -1.40
N PRO A 292 -23.75 -10.27 -2.45
CA PRO A 292 -22.81 -9.59 -3.34
C PRO A 292 -23.36 -8.28 -3.92
N ARG A 293 -24.64 -8.26 -4.29
CA ARG A 293 -25.33 -7.06 -4.81
C ARG A 293 -25.36 -5.94 -3.78
N ILE A 294 -25.57 -6.27 -2.50
CA ILE A 294 -25.58 -5.28 -1.42
C ILE A 294 -24.18 -4.67 -1.22
N VAL A 295 -23.13 -5.49 -1.22
CA VAL A 295 -21.73 -5.01 -1.11
C VAL A 295 -21.44 -4.02 -2.22
N ILE A 296 -21.65 -4.45 -3.45
CA ILE A 296 -21.35 -3.67 -4.65
C ILE A 296 -22.18 -2.38 -4.72
N SER A 297 -23.47 -2.45 -4.37
CA SER A 297 -24.32 -1.26 -4.30
C SER A 297 -23.83 -0.26 -3.26
N ARG A 298 -23.47 -0.70 -2.05
CA ARG A 298 -22.94 0.17 -0.98
C ARG A 298 -21.67 0.90 -1.42
N LEU A 299 -20.73 0.16 -2.03
CA LEU A 299 -19.50 0.74 -2.55
C LEU A 299 -19.78 1.81 -3.62
N SER A 300 -20.64 1.51 -4.58
CA SER A 300 -20.98 2.44 -5.67
C SER A 300 -21.77 3.68 -5.21
N ASN A 301 -22.45 3.60 -4.07
CA ASN A 301 -23.20 4.72 -3.51
C ASN A 301 -22.31 5.67 -2.71
N GLY A 302 -21.36 5.14 -1.93
CA GLY A 302 -20.54 5.92 -0.99
C GLY A 302 -19.25 6.49 -1.60
N LEU A 303 -18.63 5.79 -2.54
CA LEU A 303 -17.25 6.09 -2.95
C LEU A 303 -17.17 6.73 -4.35
N ARG A 304 -17.60 7.99 -4.45
CA ARG A 304 -17.62 8.71 -5.75
C ARG A 304 -16.25 9.15 -6.24
N LEU A 305 -15.27 9.26 -5.33
CA LEU A 305 -13.89 9.66 -5.64
C LEU A 305 -12.97 8.49 -6.00
N LEU A 306 -13.51 7.28 -6.11
CA LEU A 306 -12.73 6.08 -6.35
C LEU A 306 -12.01 6.13 -7.70
N GLU A 307 -10.69 5.94 -7.66
CA GLU A 307 -9.76 5.92 -8.80
C GLU A 307 -9.25 4.50 -9.08
N ALA A 308 -9.07 3.69 -8.03
CA ALA A 308 -8.67 2.29 -8.14
C ALA A 308 -9.56 1.39 -7.27
N LEU A 309 -10.09 0.33 -7.88
CA LEU A 309 -10.89 -0.70 -7.21
C LEU A 309 -10.27 -2.09 -7.42
N ASP A 310 -9.96 -2.79 -6.35
CA ASP A 310 -9.52 -4.18 -6.40
C ASP A 310 -10.47 -5.07 -5.61
N LEU A 311 -11.20 -5.95 -6.31
CA LEU A 311 -12.10 -6.94 -5.72
C LEU A 311 -11.61 -8.37 -5.98
N SER A 312 -10.30 -8.56 -6.09
CA SER A 312 -9.69 -9.85 -6.40
C SER A 312 -9.91 -10.90 -5.32
N CYS A 313 -9.83 -12.16 -5.73
CA CYS A 313 -9.91 -13.37 -4.90
C CYS A 313 -11.22 -13.49 -4.10
N ASN A 314 -12.27 -12.78 -4.47
CA ASN A 314 -13.57 -12.84 -3.81
C ASN A 314 -14.46 -13.91 -4.48
N PRO A 315 -14.64 -15.10 -3.86
CA PRO A 315 -15.46 -16.15 -4.47
C PRO A 315 -16.93 -15.76 -4.54
N TRP A 316 -17.39 -14.83 -3.71
CA TRP A 316 -18.76 -14.38 -3.71
C TRP A 316 -19.11 -13.43 -4.86
N LEU A 317 -18.11 -12.92 -5.60
CA LEU A 317 -18.34 -11.99 -6.68
C LEU A 317 -18.96 -12.72 -7.88
N VAL A 318 -20.13 -12.26 -8.33
CA VAL A 318 -20.89 -12.83 -9.44
C VAL A 318 -21.19 -11.76 -10.49
N THR A 319 -21.30 -12.19 -11.75
CA THR A 319 -21.55 -11.33 -12.93
C THR A 319 -22.76 -10.43 -12.76
N ASP A 320 -23.85 -10.98 -12.22
CA ASP A 320 -25.08 -10.26 -11.90
C ASP A 320 -24.88 -9.06 -10.96
N ALA A 321 -24.01 -9.20 -9.96
CA ALA A 321 -23.75 -8.13 -9.01
C ALA A 321 -22.96 -6.99 -9.67
N ILE A 322 -21.97 -7.34 -10.49
CA ILE A 322 -21.16 -6.39 -11.25
C ILE A 322 -22.02 -5.65 -12.30
N ASN A 323 -22.88 -6.36 -13.02
CA ASN A 323 -23.76 -5.78 -14.03
C ASN A 323 -24.84 -4.87 -13.45
N SER A 324 -25.15 -5.00 -12.15
CA SER A 324 -26.11 -4.13 -11.48
C SER A 324 -25.59 -2.71 -11.20
N VAL A 325 -24.28 -2.48 -11.35
CA VAL A 325 -23.66 -1.18 -11.09
C VAL A 325 -23.71 -0.28 -12.31
N ASP A 326 -24.06 0.98 -12.09
CA ASP A 326 -23.82 2.03 -13.06
C ASP A 326 -22.38 2.55 -12.99
N TRP A 327 -21.46 1.80 -13.61
CA TRP A 327 -20.03 2.12 -13.69
C TRP A 327 -19.75 3.48 -14.33
N SER A 328 -20.61 3.93 -15.27
CA SER A 328 -20.43 5.19 -15.99
C SER A 328 -20.68 6.43 -15.15
N THR A 329 -21.71 6.42 -14.30
CA THR A 329 -22.16 7.64 -13.63
C THR A 329 -21.68 7.74 -12.19
N ARG A 330 -21.51 6.59 -11.50
CA ARG A 330 -21.19 6.56 -10.07
C ARG A 330 -19.70 6.67 -9.80
N TRP A 331 -18.88 6.13 -10.71
CA TRP A 331 -17.44 6.03 -10.56
C TRP A 331 -16.71 6.78 -11.68
N LEU A 332 -16.99 8.08 -11.77
CA LEU A 332 -16.45 8.98 -12.79
C LEU A 332 -14.92 9.16 -12.71
N ARG A 333 -14.27 8.74 -11.63
CA ARG A 333 -12.81 8.84 -11.48
C ARG A 333 -12.09 7.51 -11.60
N LEU A 334 -12.84 6.41 -11.70
CA LEU A 334 -12.26 5.08 -11.70
C LEU A 334 -11.45 4.88 -12.99
N ARG A 335 -10.15 4.66 -12.80
CA ARG A 335 -9.17 4.38 -13.87
C ARG A 335 -8.82 2.91 -13.93
N PHE A 336 -8.86 2.25 -12.77
CA PHE A 336 -8.41 0.89 -12.59
C PHE A 336 -9.45 0.04 -11.85
N ALA A 337 -9.74 -1.14 -12.40
CA ALA A 337 -10.52 -2.17 -11.73
C ALA A 337 -9.86 -3.55 -11.90
N ALA A 338 -9.67 -4.26 -10.79
CA ALA A 338 -9.11 -5.62 -10.74
C ALA A 338 -10.12 -6.64 -10.21
N PHE A 339 -10.22 -7.76 -10.92
CA PHE A 339 -11.06 -8.90 -10.58
C PHE A 339 -10.29 -10.21 -10.79
N ILE A 340 -9.19 -10.40 -10.07
CA ILE A 340 -8.28 -11.53 -10.28
C ILE A 340 -8.77 -12.73 -9.48
N ASN A 341 -8.74 -13.94 -10.04
CA ASN A 341 -9.17 -15.17 -9.34
C ASN A 341 -10.63 -15.13 -8.80
N CYS A 342 -11.53 -14.43 -9.48
CA CYS A 342 -12.94 -14.35 -9.11
C CYS A 342 -13.72 -15.49 -9.76
N ARG A 343 -13.59 -16.72 -9.24
CA ARG A 343 -14.09 -17.97 -9.86
C ARG A 343 -15.57 -17.97 -10.28
N ASN A 344 -16.42 -17.15 -9.66
CA ASN A 344 -17.86 -17.07 -9.94
C ASN A 344 -18.24 -15.94 -10.91
N LEU A 345 -17.26 -15.15 -11.38
CA LEU A 345 -17.44 -14.14 -12.41
C LEU A 345 -17.41 -14.81 -13.79
N LYS A 346 -18.58 -15.26 -14.24
CA LYS A 346 -18.76 -15.80 -15.60
C LYS A 346 -18.82 -14.65 -16.61
N ASP A 347 -18.47 -14.91 -17.87
CA ASP A 347 -18.57 -13.93 -18.96
C ASP A 347 -17.78 -12.63 -18.70
N ILE A 348 -16.51 -12.78 -18.30
CA ILE A 348 -15.61 -11.67 -18.04
C ILE A 348 -15.50 -10.72 -19.23
N GLU A 349 -15.54 -11.22 -20.46
CA GLU A 349 -15.53 -10.37 -21.65
C GLU A 349 -16.71 -9.40 -21.66
N ASN A 350 -17.89 -9.87 -21.26
CA ASN A 350 -19.06 -9.01 -21.13
C ASN A 350 -18.87 -7.99 -20.00
N VAL A 351 -18.34 -8.40 -18.85
CA VAL A 351 -18.02 -7.48 -17.74
C VAL A 351 -17.02 -6.41 -18.17
N ALA A 352 -15.93 -6.81 -18.83
CA ALA A 352 -14.93 -5.92 -19.36
C ALA A 352 -15.53 -4.98 -20.43
N ASN A 353 -16.45 -5.46 -21.26
CA ASN A 353 -17.15 -4.62 -22.25
C ASN A 353 -18.12 -3.63 -21.58
N VAL A 354 -18.85 -4.04 -20.53
CA VAL A 354 -19.73 -3.16 -19.75
C VAL A 354 -18.93 -2.04 -19.09
N ILE A 355 -17.74 -2.38 -18.62
CA ILE A 355 -16.79 -1.49 -17.97
C ILE A 355 -16.12 -0.55 -19.01
N ASN A 356 -15.39 -1.12 -19.97
CA ASN A 356 -14.59 -0.39 -20.96
C ASN A 356 -15.44 0.32 -22.00
N GLY A 357 -16.58 -0.24 -22.39
CA GLY A 357 -17.49 0.36 -23.38
C GLY A 357 -18.09 1.69 -22.94
N LYS A 358 -17.89 2.07 -21.67
CA LYS A 358 -18.44 3.27 -21.07
C LYS A 358 -17.41 4.39 -20.82
N ARG A 359 -16.10 4.20 -21.10
CA ARG A 359 -15.03 5.25 -20.99
C ARG A 359 -13.65 4.80 -21.50
N ASN A 360 -12.68 5.73 -21.53
CA ASN A 360 -11.24 5.43 -21.70
C ASN A 360 -10.63 4.95 -20.37
N TRP A 361 -10.82 3.68 -20.03
CA TRP A 361 -10.23 3.09 -18.82
C TRP A 361 -8.76 2.74 -19.11
N GLU A 362 -7.88 2.94 -18.14
CA GLU A 362 -6.45 2.65 -18.33
C GLU A 362 -6.20 1.14 -18.45
N ARG A 363 -6.98 0.31 -17.72
CA ARG A 363 -7.11 -1.15 -17.90
C ARG A 363 -8.16 -1.73 -16.92
N THR A 364 -8.95 -2.69 -17.40
CA THR A 364 -9.54 -3.72 -16.52
C THR A 364 -8.68 -4.97 -16.62
N ILE A 365 -8.18 -5.46 -15.48
CA ILE A 365 -7.27 -6.61 -15.48
C ILE A 365 -8.00 -7.80 -14.88
N HIS A 366 -8.15 -8.83 -15.70
CA HIS A 366 -8.59 -10.15 -15.29
C HIS A 366 -7.45 -11.13 -15.54
N ILE A 367 -7.00 -11.80 -14.48
CA ILE A 367 -6.00 -12.87 -14.57
C ILE A 367 -6.56 -14.05 -13.79
N ASP A 368 -6.82 -15.14 -14.50
CA ASP A 368 -7.06 -16.43 -13.86
C ASP A 368 -5.73 -17.07 -13.51
N TRP A 369 -5.62 -17.52 -12.27
CA TRP A 369 -4.46 -18.30 -11.84
C TRP A 369 -4.66 -19.75 -12.27
N ALA A 370 -3.87 -20.17 -13.25
CA ALA A 370 -3.87 -21.52 -13.81
C ALA A 370 -3.65 -22.62 -12.78
#